data_AF-A0A0D8XIR5-F1
#
_entry.id   AF-A0A0D8XIR5-F1
#
_cell.length_a   1.000
_cell.length_b   1.000
_cell.length_c   1.000
_cell.angle_alpha   90.00
_cell.angle_beta   90.00
_cell.angle_gamma   90.00
#
_symmetry.space_group_name_H-M   'P 1'
#
loop_
_entity.id
_entity.type
_entity.pdbx_description
1 polymer ?
#
loop_
_entity_poly.entity_id
_entity_poly.type
_entity_poly.pdbx_seq_one_letter_code
_entity_poly.pdbx_strand_id
1 'polypeptide(L)'
;MKVNRSLTYAYRIADIIQRSGDTATRHVPGQDIEKEHMKSRNRQLRDLESENRQLRQLYEDSYWTLHLVMEAHRRVMDANFGRDNDFGCSRGVEIDDSLTRNFRISAARMVKKINDFLEHQRKVHDDIQKRVEELKVENDLLRRILTIESGVSFQTIVDRLKSSSPIIFPLSAQHNYESSELREHSD
;
A
#
# COMPACT_ATOMS: atom_id res chain seq x y z
N MET A 1 11.97 -58.51 39.23
CA MET A 1 11.09 -58.56 38.05
C MET A 1 11.55 -57.50 37.05
N LYS A 2 12.03 -57.89 35.87
CA LYS A 2 12.44 -56.94 34.81
C LYS A 2 11.19 -56.53 34.02
N VAL A 3 10.75 -55.29 34.17
CA VAL A 3 9.61 -54.75 33.41
C VAL A 3 10.03 -54.59 31.95
N ASN A 4 9.46 -55.38 31.06
CA ASN A 4 9.72 -55.30 29.62
C ASN A 4 9.14 -53.99 29.06
N ARG A 5 10.02 -52.99 28.90
CA ARG A 5 9.67 -51.65 28.40
C ARG A 5 9.02 -51.69 27.01
N SER A 6 9.38 -52.66 26.18
CA SER A 6 8.79 -52.89 24.86
C SER A 6 7.30 -53.24 24.96
N LEU A 7 6.90 -54.05 25.94
CA LEU A 7 5.51 -54.45 26.16
C LEU A 7 4.68 -53.26 26.66
N THR A 8 5.20 -52.47 27.60
CA THR A 8 4.52 -51.25 28.09
C THR A 8 4.38 -50.19 27.01
N TYR A 9 5.34 -50.11 26.08
CA TYR A 9 5.25 -49.21 24.93
C TYR A 9 4.23 -49.69 23.90
N ALA A 10 4.19 -51.00 23.62
CA ALA A 10 3.20 -51.60 22.73
C ALA A 10 1.76 -51.41 23.25
N TYR A 11 1.53 -51.59 24.56
CA TYR A 11 0.22 -51.31 25.17
C TYR A 11 -0.17 -49.84 25.11
N ARG A 12 0.79 -48.91 25.27
CA ARG A 12 0.53 -47.48 25.10
C ARG A 12 0.15 -47.12 23.66
N ILE A 13 0.86 -47.67 22.68
CA ILE A 13 0.52 -47.45 21.27
C ILE A 13 -0.83 -48.07 20.92
N ALA A 14 -1.13 -49.27 21.42
CA ALA A 14 -2.43 -49.91 21.22
C ALA A 14 -3.58 -49.08 21.81
N ASP A 15 -3.42 -48.50 23.02
CA ASP A 15 -4.42 -47.62 23.63
C ASP A 15 -4.60 -46.31 22.86
N ILE A 16 -3.52 -45.74 22.31
CA ILE A 16 -3.59 -44.56 21.43
C ILE A 16 -4.33 -44.89 20.13
N ILE A 17 -3.98 -45.99 19.47
CA ILE A 17 -4.61 -46.41 18.21
C ILE A 17 -6.09 -46.77 18.43
N GLN A 18 -6.43 -47.40 19.56
CA GLN A 18 -7.82 -47.72 19.91
C GLN A 18 -8.64 -46.44 20.17
N ARG A 19 -8.04 -45.39 20.72
CA ARG A 19 -8.68 -44.06 20.85
C ARG A 19 -8.79 -43.32 19.52
N SER A 20 -7.87 -43.55 18.58
CA SER A 20 -7.85 -42.90 17.26
C SER A 20 -8.65 -43.64 16.17
N GLY A 21 -8.94 -44.93 16.35
CA GLY A 21 -9.78 -45.71 15.43
C GLY A 21 -11.27 -45.37 15.53
N ASP A 22 -11.70 -44.85 16.69
CA ASP A 22 -13.10 -44.54 17.01
C ASP A 22 -13.49 -43.07 16.75
N THR A 23 -12.57 -42.28 16.18
CA THR A 23 -12.78 -40.83 15.93
C THR A 23 -13.24 -40.48 14.52
N ALA A 24 -13.43 -41.45 13.62
CA ALA A 24 -13.86 -41.16 12.25
C ALA A 24 -15.39 -40.93 12.08
N THR A 25 -16.20 -41.20 13.11
CA THR A 25 -17.68 -41.06 13.05
C THR A 25 -18.31 -40.58 14.36
N ARG A 26 -17.58 -39.83 15.19
CA ARG A 26 -18.18 -39.16 16.36
C ARG A 26 -18.85 -37.86 15.94
N HIS A 27 -20.12 -37.97 15.56
CA HIS A 27 -21.10 -36.88 15.68
C HIS A 27 -20.97 -36.30 17.10
N VAL A 28 -20.43 -35.08 17.24
CA VAL A 28 -20.36 -34.36 18.52
C VAL A 28 -21.79 -33.97 18.90
N PRO A 29 -22.41 -34.54 19.96
CA PRO A 29 -23.76 -34.17 20.36
C PRO A 29 -23.78 -32.70 20.79
N GLY A 30 -24.35 -31.84 19.94
CA GLY A 30 -24.45 -30.38 20.16
C GLY A 30 -23.88 -29.49 19.05
N GLN A 31 -23.07 -30.04 18.13
CA GLN A 31 -22.66 -29.31 16.91
C GLN A 31 -23.61 -29.65 15.77
N ASP A 32 -24.66 -28.85 15.67
CA ASP A 32 -25.61 -28.88 14.58
C ASP A 32 -24.91 -28.39 13.30
N ILE A 33 -24.50 -29.33 12.44
CA ILE A 33 -23.78 -29.08 11.18
C ILE A 33 -24.57 -28.09 10.30
N GLU A 34 -25.90 -28.10 10.38
CA GLU A 34 -26.75 -27.12 9.71
C GLU A 34 -26.54 -25.70 10.22
N LYS A 35 -26.34 -25.51 11.53
CA LYS A 35 -26.05 -24.18 12.11
C LYS A 35 -24.70 -23.64 11.67
N GLU A 36 -23.69 -24.48 11.46
CA GLU A 36 -22.39 -24.04 10.94
C GLU A 36 -22.45 -23.69 9.46
N HIS A 37 -23.12 -24.51 8.64
CA HIS A 37 -23.39 -24.18 7.23
C HIS A 37 -24.19 -22.88 7.08
N MET A 38 -25.20 -22.66 7.93
CA MET A 38 -25.96 -21.41 7.95
C MET A 38 -25.13 -20.21 8.38
N LYS A 39 -24.23 -20.37 9.37
CA LYS A 39 -23.28 -19.31 9.76
C LYS A 39 -22.32 -18.97 8.63
N SER A 40 -21.82 -19.97 7.90
CA SER A 40 -20.95 -19.78 6.73
C SER A 40 -21.67 -19.04 5.61
N ARG A 41 -22.88 -19.48 5.26
CA ARG A 41 -23.75 -18.80 4.29
C ARG A 41 -24.05 -17.35 4.68
N ASN A 42 -24.36 -17.10 5.95
CA ASN A 42 -24.60 -15.74 6.46
C ASN A 42 -23.34 -14.86 6.51
N ARG A 43 -22.15 -15.46 6.51
CA ARG A 43 -20.89 -14.70 6.33
C ARG A 43 -20.75 -14.30 4.87
N GLN A 44 -20.92 -15.25 3.95
CA GLN A 44 -20.88 -14.98 2.51
C GLN A 44 -21.89 -13.91 2.07
N LEU A 45 -23.11 -13.95 2.61
CA LEU A 45 -24.13 -12.93 2.32
C LEU A 45 -23.70 -11.54 2.79
N ARG A 46 -23.08 -11.43 3.98
CA ARG A 46 -22.57 -10.15 4.48
C ARG A 46 -21.40 -9.63 3.65
N ASP A 47 -20.51 -10.53 3.21
CA ASP A 47 -19.39 -10.16 2.34
C ASP A 47 -19.94 -9.62 0.99
N LEU A 48 -20.90 -10.32 0.38
CA LEU A 48 -21.57 -9.88 -0.86
C LEU A 48 -22.36 -8.58 -0.71
N GLU A 49 -23.00 -8.35 0.44
CA GLU A 49 -23.68 -7.08 0.75
C GLU A 49 -22.67 -5.93 0.89
N SER A 50 -21.52 -6.19 1.51
CA SER A 50 -20.45 -5.21 1.66
C SER A 50 -19.85 -4.82 0.31
N GLU A 51 -19.60 -5.81 -0.56
CA GLU A 51 -19.12 -5.60 -1.93
C GLU A 51 -20.15 -4.84 -2.76
N ASN A 52 -21.44 -5.19 -2.68
CA ASN A 52 -22.50 -4.44 -3.37
C ASN A 52 -22.59 -2.98 -2.92
N ARG A 53 -22.40 -2.70 -1.63
CA ARG A 53 -22.37 -1.34 -1.12
C ARG A 53 -21.17 -0.56 -1.68
N GLN A 54 -20.00 -1.18 -1.71
CA GLN A 54 -18.79 -0.58 -2.30
C GLN A 54 -18.97 -0.31 -3.79
N LEU A 55 -19.57 -1.23 -4.54
CA LEU A 55 -19.85 -1.04 -5.96
C LEU A 55 -20.78 0.15 -6.20
N ARG A 56 -21.85 0.29 -5.42
CA ARG A 56 -22.76 1.45 -5.52
C ARG A 56 -22.02 2.77 -5.29
N GLN A 57 -21.14 2.80 -4.29
CA GLN A 57 -20.33 3.97 -4.00
C GLN A 57 -19.38 4.30 -5.17
N LEU A 58 -18.71 3.31 -5.74
CA LEU A 58 -17.85 3.50 -6.93
C LEU A 58 -18.64 4.01 -8.15
N TYR A 59 -19.88 3.54 -8.34
CA TYR A 59 -20.76 4.06 -9.39
C TYR A 59 -21.11 5.53 -9.18
N GLU A 60 -21.40 5.95 -7.94
CA GLU A 60 -21.67 7.34 -7.61
C GLU A 60 -20.41 8.22 -7.80
N ASP A 61 -19.25 7.76 -7.34
CA ASP A 61 -17.98 8.48 -7.47
C ASP A 61 -17.56 8.63 -8.96
N SER A 62 -17.73 7.58 -9.76
CA SER A 62 -17.45 7.63 -11.20
C SER A 62 -18.41 8.54 -11.95
N TYR A 63 -19.70 8.55 -11.58
CA TYR A 63 -20.68 9.48 -12.13
C TYR A 63 -20.31 10.93 -11.80
N TRP A 64 -19.93 11.22 -10.56
CA TRP A 64 -19.50 12.55 -10.15
C TRP A 64 -18.24 13.00 -10.90
N THR A 65 -17.25 12.11 -11.01
CA THR A 65 -16.02 12.37 -11.76
C THR A 65 -16.31 12.67 -13.23
N LEU A 66 -17.19 11.88 -13.86
CA LEU A 66 -17.60 12.12 -15.23
C LEU A 66 -18.28 13.48 -15.39
N HIS A 67 -19.20 13.83 -14.48
CA HIS A 67 -19.87 15.13 -14.49
C HIS A 67 -18.86 16.28 -14.42
N LEU A 68 -17.87 16.21 -13.50
CA LEU A 68 -16.79 17.19 -13.38
C LEU A 68 -15.97 17.33 -14.67
N VAL A 69 -15.58 16.21 -15.29
CA VAL A 69 -14.80 16.21 -16.54
C VAL A 69 -15.62 16.79 -17.68
N MET A 70 -16.89 16.41 -17.80
CA MET A 70 -17.78 16.94 -18.84
C MET A 70 -18.05 18.43 -18.66
N GLU A 71 -18.22 18.91 -17.42
CA GLU A 71 -18.35 20.33 -17.09
C GLU A 71 -17.08 21.12 -17.45
N ALA A 72 -15.91 20.58 -17.11
CA ALA A 72 -14.64 21.20 -17.49
C ALA A 72 -14.49 21.27 -19.02
N HIS A 73 -14.84 20.19 -19.72
CA HIS A 73 -14.84 20.15 -21.18
C HIS A 73 -15.83 21.16 -21.78
N ARG A 74 -17.05 21.27 -21.23
CA ARG A 74 -18.04 22.26 -21.66
C ARG A 74 -17.49 23.68 -21.51
N ARG A 75 -16.88 24.02 -20.37
CA ARG A 75 -16.28 25.36 -20.17
C ARG A 75 -15.18 25.68 -21.17
N VAL A 76 -14.35 24.69 -21.53
CA VAL A 76 -13.32 24.85 -22.58
C VAL A 76 -13.96 25.06 -23.94
N MET A 77 -15.01 24.31 -24.26
CA MET A 77 -15.76 24.48 -25.51
C MET A 77 -16.45 25.84 -25.57
N ASP A 78 -17.11 26.29 -24.50
CA ASP A 78 -17.75 27.60 -24.41
C ASP A 78 -16.72 28.73 -24.55
N ALA A 79 -15.53 28.59 -23.95
CA ALA A 79 -14.46 29.58 -24.07
C ALA A 79 -13.86 29.68 -25.48
N ASN A 80 -13.80 28.56 -26.21
CA ASN A 80 -13.18 28.48 -27.54
C ASN A 80 -14.16 28.67 -28.70
N PHE A 81 -15.43 28.30 -28.52
CA PHE A 81 -16.46 28.26 -29.56
C PHE A 81 -17.77 28.96 -29.17
N GLY A 82 -17.98 29.30 -27.90
CA GLY A 82 -19.23 29.92 -27.43
C GLY A 82 -19.36 31.42 -27.73
N ARG A 83 -18.44 32.02 -28.49
CA ARG A 83 -18.45 33.44 -28.87
C ARG A 83 -19.08 33.75 -30.23
N ASP A 84 -19.56 32.75 -30.96
CA ASP A 84 -19.98 32.94 -32.36
C ASP A 84 -21.45 33.39 -32.55
N ASN A 85 -22.22 33.58 -31.48
CA ASN A 85 -23.62 34.02 -31.60
C ASN A 85 -23.84 35.54 -31.47
N ASP A 86 -22.79 36.33 -31.23
CA ASP A 86 -22.94 37.77 -30.96
C ASP A 86 -21.99 38.65 -31.80
N PHE A 87 -21.75 38.33 -33.08
CA PHE A 87 -21.19 39.35 -33.99
C PHE A 87 -21.73 39.20 -35.41
N GLY A 88 -22.70 40.06 -35.74
CA GLY A 88 -22.68 40.69 -37.05
C GLY A 88 -21.36 41.45 -37.18
N CYS A 89 -20.38 40.87 -37.88
CA CYS A 89 -19.23 41.61 -38.38
C CYS A 89 -18.55 40.85 -39.50
N SER A 90 -18.67 41.39 -40.71
CA SER A 90 -17.58 41.34 -41.68
C SER A 90 -16.29 41.77 -40.98
N ARG A 91 -15.44 40.83 -40.60
CA ARG A 91 -14.08 41.14 -40.19
C ARG A 91 -13.15 40.18 -40.93
N GLY A 92 -12.35 40.79 -41.80
CA GLY A 92 -11.42 40.11 -42.68
C GLY A 92 -10.58 39.08 -41.94
N VAL A 93 -10.39 37.96 -42.60
CA VAL A 93 -9.51 36.86 -42.23
C VAL A 93 -8.07 37.38 -42.25
N GLU A 94 -7.61 37.88 -41.12
CA GLU A 94 -6.19 37.83 -40.75
C GLU A 94 -6.14 36.88 -39.54
N ILE A 95 -5.76 35.63 -39.81
CA ILE A 95 -5.48 34.64 -38.77
C ILE A 95 -4.27 35.18 -38.02
N ASP A 96 -4.57 35.82 -36.89
CA ASP A 96 -3.68 36.59 -36.04
C ASP A 96 -2.50 35.74 -35.55
N ASP A 97 -1.29 36.04 -36.03
CA ASP A 97 -0.01 35.46 -35.60
C ASP A 97 0.17 35.51 -34.06
N SER A 98 -0.53 36.42 -33.39
CA SER A 98 -0.58 36.50 -31.93
C SER A 98 -1.23 35.27 -31.29
N LEU A 99 -2.32 34.73 -31.86
CA LEU A 99 -3.07 33.61 -31.30
C LEU A 99 -2.25 32.31 -31.35
N THR A 100 -1.63 32.03 -32.49
CA THR A 100 -0.74 30.87 -32.66
C THR A 100 0.50 30.97 -31.79
N ARG A 101 1.07 32.18 -31.61
CA ARG A 101 2.19 32.42 -30.69
C ARG A 101 1.78 32.19 -29.23
N ASN A 102 0.63 32.70 -28.81
CA ASN A 102 0.13 32.54 -27.44
C ASN A 102 -0.19 31.08 -27.10
N PHE A 103 -0.73 30.33 -28.06
CA PHE A 103 -0.95 28.89 -27.92
C PHE A 103 0.36 28.14 -27.74
N ARG A 104 1.36 28.38 -28.59
CA ARG A 104 2.69 27.75 -28.49
C ARG A 104 3.38 28.03 -27.16
N ILE A 105 3.31 29.27 -26.69
CA ILE A 105 3.88 29.66 -25.38
C ILE A 105 3.15 28.93 -24.24
N SER A 106 1.83 28.82 -24.31
CA SER A 106 1.03 28.13 -23.29
C SER A 106 1.29 26.64 -23.27
N ALA A 107 1.40 26.01 -24.44
CA ALA A 107 1.78 24.61 -24.59
C ALA A 107 3.18 24.35 -24.02
N ALA A 108 4.16 25.20 -24.33
CA ALA A 108 5.52 25.08 -23.79
C ALA A 108 5.56 25.21 -22.26
N ARG A 109 4.78 26.13 -21.67
CA ARG A 109 4.66 26.23 -20.20
C ARG A 109 4.02 24.98 -19.60
N MET A 110 3.01 24.42 -20.25
CA MET A 110 2.33 23.22 -19.79
C MET A 110 3.29 22.02 -19.80
N VAL A 111 4.02 21.82 -20.91
CA VAL A 111 5.03 20.76 -21.03
C VAL A 111 6.11 20.90 -19.96
N LYS A 112 6.60 22.13 -19.71
CA LYS A 112 7.56 22.37 -18.62
C LYS A 112 7.00 21.97 -17.26
N LYS A 113 5.78 22.42 -16.93
CA LYS A 113 5.13 22.07 -15.65
C LYS A 113 4.92 20.57 -15.49
N ILE A 114 4.54 19.88 -16.56
CA ILE A 114 4.39 18.43 -16.56
C ILE A 114 5.74 17.77 -16.31
N ASN A 115 6.81 18.22 -16.96
CA ASN A 115 8.15 17.69 -16.74
C ASN A 115 8.62 17.89 -15.29
N ASP A 116 8.47 19.10 -14.75
CA ASP A 116 8.82 19.43 -13.37
C ASP A 116 8.03 18.53 -12.37
N PHE A 117 6.75 18.28 -12.65
CA PHE A 117 5.91 17.37 -11.88
C PHE A 117 6.39 15.91 -11.96
N LEU A 118 6.74 15.42 -13.15
CA LEU A 118 7.24 14.07 -13.34
C LEU A 118 8.60 13.85 -12.66
N GLU A 119 9.48 14.84 -12.70
CA GLU A 119 10.75 14.79 -11.96
C GLU A 119 10.53 14.75 -10.46
N HIS A 120 9.59 15.55 -9.94
CA HIS A 120 9.21 15.50 -8.54
C HIS A 120 8.63 14.14 -8.14
N GLN A 121 7.71 13.60 -8.94
CA GLN A 121 7.13 12.27 -8.73
C GLN A 121 8.20 11.18 -8.70
N ARG A 122 9.17 11.23 -9.62
CA ARG A 122 10.32 10.30 -9.62
C ARG A 122 11.11 10.41 -8.33
N LYS A 123 11.45 11.62 -7.89
CA LYS A 123 12.19 11.83 -6.64
C LYS A 123 11.45 11.28 -5.43
N VAL A 124 10.14 11.57 -5.32
CA VAL A 124 9.30 11.08 -4.22
C VAL A 124 9.22 9.55 -4.24
N HIS A 125 9.08 8.96 -5.43
CA HIS A 125 9.09 7.51 -5.59
C HIS A 125 10.41 6.89 -5.13
N ASP A 126 11.55 7.48 -5.51
CA ASP A 126 12.87 7.01 -5.09
C ASP A 126 13.07 7.12 -3.57
N ASP A 127 12.62 8.22 -2.96
CA ASP A 127 12.66 8.41 -1.50
C ASP A 127 11.78 7.37 -0.77
N ILE A 128 10.58 7.09 -1.30
CA ILE A 128 9.69 6.05 -0.76
C ILE A 128 10.32 4.67 -0.91
N GLN A 129 10.90 4.36 -2.06
CA GLN A 129 11.55 3.08 -2.33
C GLN A 129 12.71 2.85 -1.35
N LYS A 130 13.55 3.87 -1.14
CA LYS A 130 14.61 3.84 -0.14
C LYS A 130 14.05 3.58 1.26
N ARG A 131 12.97 4.27 1.64
CA ARG A 131 12.33 4.07 2.93
C ARG A 131 11.77 2.66 3.11
N VAL A 132 11.21 2.08 2.05
CA VAL A 132 10.74 0.69 2.04
C VAL A 132 11.89 -0.29 2.26
N GLU A 133 13.05 -0.04 1.64
CA GLU A 133 14.24 -0.87 1.83
C GLU A 133 14.80 -0.76 3.26
N GLU A 134 14.87 0.45 3.83
CA GLU A 134 15.23 0.65 5.24
C GLU A 134 14.29 -0.12 6.18
N LEU A 135 12.97 -0.01 5.96
CA LEU A 135 11.97 -0.70 6.75
C LEU A 135 12.04 -2.23 6.61
N LYS A 136 12.44 -2.75 5.45
CA LYS A 136 12.70 -4.18 5.26
C LYS A 136 13.89 -4.64 6.11
N VAL A 137 14.98 -3.88 6.09
CA VAL A 137 16.17 -4.17 6.92
C VAL A 137 15.81 -4.11 8.41
N GLU A 138 15.03 -3.11 8.82
CA GLU A 138 14.54 -2.99 10.20
C GLU A 138 13.63 -4.17 10.59
N ASN A 139 12.68 -4.56 9.73
CA ASN A 139 11.81 -5.70 9.99
C ASN A 139 12.60 -7.00 10.10
N ASP A 140 13.59 -7.21 9.25
CA ASP A 140 14.48 -8.37 9.31
C ASP A 140 15.32 -8.38 10.60
N LEU A 141 15.79 -7.21 11.05
CA LEU A 141 16.47 -7.06 12.34
C LEU A 141 15.55 -7.45 13.49
N LEU A 142 14.32 -6.94 13.52
CA LEU A 142 13.33 -7.26 14.54
C LEU A 142 12.98 -8.75 14.55
N ARG A 143 12.81 -9.38 13.38
CA ARG A 143 12.61 -10.83 13.26
C ARG A 143 13.77 -11.60 13.86
N ARG A 144 15.02 -11.18 13.59
CA ARG A 144 16.22 -11.79 14.18
C ARG A 144 16.29 -11.61 15.70
N ILE A 145 15.84 -10.48 16.23
CA ILE A 145 15.76 -10.28 17.68
C ILE A 145 14.71 -11.21 18.28
N LEU A 146 13.55 -11.35 17.64
CA LEU A 146 12.46 -12.23 18.11
C LEU A 146 12.80 -13.72 18.06
N THR A 147 13.71 -14.15 17.18
CA THR A 147 14.16 -15.56 17.12
C THR A 147 15.19 -15.91 18.20
N ILE A 148 15.71 -14.94 18.94
CA ILE A 148 16.62 -15.20 20.04
C ILE A 148 15.81 -15.62 21.27
N GLU A 149 16.25 -16.69 21.93
CA GLU A 149 15.60 -17.23 23.13
C GLU A 149 15.46 -16.17 24.23
N SER A 150 14.31 -16.16 24.89
CA SER A 150 14.02 -15.30 26.04
C SER A 150 14.99 -15.60 27.20
N GLY A 151 15.70 -14.56 27.67
CA GLY A 151 16.65 -14.66 28.79
C GLY A 151 18.13 -14.45 28.42
N VAL A 152 18.44 -14.23 27.14
CA VAL A 152 19.80 -13.92 26.67
C VAL A 152 20.15 -12.44 26.92
N SER A 153 21.38 -12.17 27.39
CA SER A 153 21.84 -10.81 27.67
C SER A 153 21.89 -9.96 26.40
N PHE A 154 21.57 -8.66 26.52
CA PHE A 154 21.59 -7.69 25.41
C PHE A 154 22.94 -7.70 24.66
N GLN A 155 24.05 -7.88 25.37
CA GLN A 155 25.38 -7.91 24.76
C GLN A 155 25.56 -9.13 23.83
N THR A 156 25.05 -10.30 24.23
CA THR A 156 25.09 -11.52 23.41
C THR A 156 24.21 -11.42 22.16
N ILE A 157 23.11 -10.65 22.24
CA ILE A 157 22.24 -10.34 21.09
C ILE A 157 22.98 -9.46 20.07
N VAL A 158 23.63 -8.39 20.56
CA VAL A 158 24.42 -7.46 19.72
C VAL A 158 25.59 -8.19 19.06
N ASP A 159 26.28 -9.07 19.78
CA ASP A 159 27.42 -9.81 19.24
C ASP A 159 26.99 -10.83 18.17
N ARG A 160 25.86 -11.52 18.35
CA ARG A 160 25.26 -12.41 17.32
C ARG A 160 24.78 -11.66 16.08
N LEU A 161 24.26 -10.45 16.25
CA LEU A 161 23.84 -9.59 15.14
C LEU A 161 25.04 -9.08 14.32
N LYS A 162 26.14 -8.74 14.98
CA LYS A 162 27.39 -8.31 14.33
C LYS A 162 28.10 -9.46 13.63
N SER A 163 28.13 -10.66 14.22
CA SER A 163 28.82 -11.83 13.66
C SER A 163 28.11 -12.45 12.45
N SER A 164 26.85 -12.07 12.16
CA SER A 164 26.02 -12.66 11.11
C SER A 164 25.86 -11.79 9.84
N SER A 165 26.70 -10.77 9.65
CA SER A 165 26.53 -9.80 8.55
C SER A 165 27.20 -10.23 7.25
N PRO A 166 26.55 -9.94 6.10
CA PRO A 166 26.77 -8.62 5.51
C PRO A 166 25.46 -7.83 5.50
N ILE A 167 25.28 -6.96 6.49
CA ILE A 167 24.29 -5.90 6.44
C ILE A 167 24.95 -4.79 5.61
N ILE A 168 24.55 -4.65 4.35
CA ILE A 168 24.91 -3.47 3.56
C ILE A 168 24.09 -2.32 4.14
N PHE A 169 24.70 -1.56 5.04
CA PHE A 169 24.19 -0.27 5.46
C PHE A 169 24.42 0.73 4.33
N PRO A 170 23.38 1.28 3.67
CA PRO A 170 23.57 2.53 2.97
C PRO A 170 23.77 3.62 4.03
N LEU A 171 25.04 3.97 4.24
CA LEU A 171 25.46 5.03 5.14
C LEU A 171 24.97 6.37 4.58
N SER A 172 23.78 6.81 4.96
CA SER A 172 23.37 8.22 4.78
C SER A 172 22.42 8.65 5.88
N ALA A 173 22.88 8.55 7.13
CA ALA A 173 22.31 9.24 8.26
C ALA A 173 23.46 9.87 9.04
N GLN A 174 24.15 10.84 8.42
CA GLN A 174 24.90 11.83 9.18
C GLN A 174 24.04 13.08 9.29
N HIS A 175 23.63 13.30 10.54
CA HIS A 175 23.20 14.54 11.15
C HIS A 175 23.53 15.82 10.36
N ASN A 176 22.48 16.52 9.91
CA ASN A 176 22.47 17.98 9.81
C ASN A 176 21.51 18.49 10.90
N TYR A 177 22.02 18.53 12.13
CA TYR A 177 21.55 19.42 13.18
C TYR A 177 22.81 20.14 13.70
N GLU A 178 22.72 21.46 13.87
CA GLU A 178 23.81 22.46 14.02
C GLU A 178 24.36 22.90 12.65
N SER A 179 24.16 24.11 12.15
CA SER A 179 24.22 25.40 12.83
C SER A 179 23.21 26.41 12.25
N SER A 180 22.18 26.73 13.02
CA SER A 180 21.55 28.05 12.99
C SER A 180 22.09 28.80 14.20
N GLU A 181 23.10 29.65 14.01
CA GLU A 181 23.35 30.86 14.80
C GLU A 181 24.57 31.61 14.27
N LEU A 182 24.46 32.94 14.27
CA LEU A 182 25.51 33.96 14.07
C LEU A 182 25.94 34.29 12.62
N ARG A 183 25.17 35.18 11.98
CA ARG A 183 25.73 36.35 11.27
C ARG A 183 24.82 37.56 11.44
N GLU A 184 24.93 38.20 12.60
CA GLU A 184 24.81 39.65 12.70
C GLU A 184 26.21 40.26 12.61
N HIS A 185 26.31 41.38 11.89
CA HIS A 185 27.35 42.42 11.89
C HIS A 185 28.83 42.04 11.62
N SER A 186 29.33 42.44 10.45
CA SER A 186 30.30 43.56 10.35
C SER A 186 30.65 43.87 8.88
N ASP A 187 30.62 45.17 8.60
CA ASP A 187 31.09 45.97 7.45
C ASP A 187 30.35 45.87 6.10
#